data_AF-A0A850BNT8-F1
#
_entry.id   AF-A0A850BNT8-F1
#
_cell.length_a   1.000
_cell.length_b   1.000
_cell.length_c   1.000
_cell.angle_alpha   90.00
_cell.angle_beta   90.00
_cell.angle_gamma   90.00
#
_symmetry.space_group_name_H-M   'P 1'
#
loop_
_entity.id
_entity.type
_entity.pdbx_description
1 polymer ?
#
loop_
_entity_poly.entity_id
_entity_poly.type
_entity_poly.pdbx_seq_one_letter_code
_entity_poly.pdbx_strand_id
1 'polypeptide(L)'
;MQTLVHATSRIAVGFVPVVGPTLDLCEAVTGKMFCLPFAKDLSTEERLLSAVGFGAGGVLKAWGAVKNTGVSPGAKAVAHKVLSLGDEFAEALQASRRTTYKTLRGAAVPLANEFEAKAGLYLMKDQGRALIGVGDDGVRKVLGIPKDAPNGLAQAPDFLSVTKGGGLALSEVKSVLDIEKGKIGMATAVDQLQNAAKKLKELNLAGYLERAEIIIPKGAKLPGTYGIKDGYLIIVEEGVTTTVQIGEGLKNFFIKVVQI
;
A
#
# COMPACT_ATOMS: atom_id res chain seq x y z
N MET A 1 -6.56 -32.92 -31.77
CA MET A 1 -6.96 -33.51 -30.48
C MET A 1 -6.55 -32.53 -29.39
N GLN A 2 -7.41 -31.55 -29.08
CA GLN A 2 -7.19 -30.60 -27.98
C GLN A 2 -7.67 -31.31 -26.71
N THR A 3 -6.74 -31.56 -25.79
CA THR A 3 -7.01 -32.30 -24.55
C THR A 3 -7.96 -31.52 -23.65
N LEU A 4 -8.90 -32.24 -23.04
CA LEU A 4 -9.94 -31.75 -22.13
C LEU A 4 -9.45 -30.76 -21.06
N VAL A 5 -8.15 -30.77 -20.74
CA VAL A 5 -7.48 -29.92 -19.74
C VAL A 5 -7.53 -28.42 -20.11
N HIS A 6 -7.60 -28.06 -21.38
CA HIS A 6 -7.73 -26.66 -21.82
C HIS A 6 -9.17 -26.11 -21.78
N ALA A 7 -10.17 -26.99 -21.81
CA ALA A 7 -11.58 -26.58 -21.74
C ALA A 7 -12.04 -26.40 -20.28
N THR A 8 -11.62 -27.30 -19.36
CA THR A 8 -11.99 -27.21 -17.94
C THR A 8 -11.38 -26.00 -17.23
N SER A 9 -10.20 -25.53 -17.64
CA SER A 9 -9.58 -24.32 -17.08
C SER A 9 -10.20 -23.00 -17.59
N ARG A 10 -10.92 -23.02 -18.72
CA ARG A 10 -11.68 -21.85 -19.22
C ARG A 10 -13.12 -21.77 -18.69
N ILE A 11 -13.71 -22.92 -18.33
CA ILE A 11 -15.11 -22.97 -17.85
C ILE A 11 -15.19 -22.77 -16.33
N ALA A 12 -14.17 -23.17 -15.55
CA ALA A 12 -14.17 -22.98 -14.09
C ALA A 12 -13.92 -21.53 -13.63
N VAL A 13 -13.53 -20.63 -14.54
CA VAL A 13 -13.32 -19.21 -14.25
C VAL A 13 -14.63 -18.40 -14.31
N GLY A 14 -15.67 -18.93 -14.97
CA GLY A 14 -16.92 -18.20 -15.24
C GLY A 14 -17.93 -18.15 -14.09
N PHE A 15 -17.72 -18.88 -12.99
CA PHE A 15 -18.61 -18.89 -11.83
C PHE A 15 -17.81 -18.91 -10.54
N VAL A 16 -17.25 -17.75 -10.15
CA VAL A 16 -16.80 -17.56 -8.77
C VAL A 16 -17.65 -16.48 -8.12
N PRO A 17 -18.87 -16.80 -7.64
CA PRO A 17 -19.69 -15.87 -6.86
C PRO A 17 -19.19 -15.70 -5.41
N VAL A 18 -17.92 -16.05 -5.13
CA VAL A 18 -17.39 -16.09 -3.77
C VAL A 18 -16.14 -15.23 -3.70
N VAL A 19 -16.22 -14.15 -2.92
CA VAL A 19 -15.05 -13.39 -2.49
C VAL A 19 -14.10 -14.36 -1.77
N GLY A 20 -12.89 -14.57 -2.30
CA GLY A 20 -11.95 -15.54 -1.74
C GLY A 20 -10.80 -15.93 -2.68
N PRO A 21 -9.91 -16.85 -2.24
CA PRO A 21 -8.64 -17.14 -2.91
C PRO A 21 -8.74 -17.52 -4.41
N THR A 22 -9.83 -18.15 -4.83
CA THR A 22 -10.05 -18.50 -6.24
C THR A 22 -10.31 -17.27 -7.11
N LEU A 23 -11.14 -16.35 -6.63
CA LEU A 23 -11.40 -15.08 -7.31
C LEU A 23 -10.09 -14.26 -7.39
N ASP A 24 -9.32 -14.25 -6.31
CA ASP A 24 -8.04 -13.57 -6.20
C ASP A 24 -7.00 -14.05 -7.21
N LEU A 25 -6.82 -15.37 -7.32
CA LEU A 25 -5.98 -15.96 -8.35
C LEU A 25 -6.46 -15.55 -9.74
N CYS A 26 -7.76 -15.62 -9.93
CA CYS A 26 -8.36 -15.37 -11.22
C CYS A 26 -8.16 -13.91 -11.67
N GLU A 27 -8.42 -12.94 -10.80
CA GLU A 27 -8.18 -11.52 -11.06
C GLU A 27 -6.69 -11.26 -11.32
N ALA A 28 -5.81 -11.90 -10.55
CA ALA A 28 -4.37 -11.79 -10.72
C ALA A 28 -3.88 -12.35 -12.06
N VAL A 29 -4.44 -13.45 -12.56
CA VAL A 29 -4.03 -14.11 -13.81
C VAL A 29 -4.66 -13.46 -15.03
N THR A 30 -5.97 -13.23 -14.99
CA THR A 30 -6.74 -12.67 -16.12
C THR A 30 -6.54 -11.17 -16.27
N GLY A 31 -6.28 -10.46 -15.17
CA GLY A 31 -6.25 -9.00 -15.12
C GLY A 31 -7.62 -8.36 -15.29
N LYS A 32 -8.73 -9.11 -15.16
CA LYS A 32 -10.09 -8.59 -15.23
C LYS A 32 -10.75 -8.62 -13.86
N MET A 33 -11.42 -7.53 -13.50
CA MET A 33 -12.18 -7.46 -12.25
C MET A 33 -13.29 -8.53 -12.26
N PHE A 34 -13.42 -9.28 -11.16
CA PHE A 34 -14.33 -10.42 -11.08
C PHE A 34 -14.15 -11.49 -12.18
N CYS A 35 -13.03 -11.43 -12.93
CA CYS A 35 -12.79 -12.26 -14.11
C CYS A 35 -13.85 -12.20 -15.20
N LEU A 36 -14.64 -11.12 -15.23
CA LEU A 36 -15.68 -10.96 -16.22
C LEU A 36 -15.09 -10.32 -17.49
N PRO A 37 -15.45 -10.81 -18.69
CA PRO A 37 -14.87 -10.34 -19.95
C PRO A 37 -15.13 -8.84 -20.21
N PHE A 38 -16.25 -8.31 -19.71
CA PHE A 38 -16.66 -6.91 -19.88
C PHE A 38 -16.36 -6.04 -18.65
N ALA A 39 -15.71 -6.59 -17.63
CA ALA A 39 -15.35 -5.81 -16.46
C ALA A 39 -14.07 -4.99 -16.68
N LYS A 40 -13.86 -4.03 -15.76
CA LYS A 40 -12.69 -3.16 -15.70
C LYS A 40 -11.40 -3.98 -15.73
N ASP A 41 -10.43 -3.54 -16.53
CA ASP A 41 -9.07 -4.03 -16.49
C ASP A 41 -8.36 -3.60 -15.19
N LEU A 42 -7.73 -4.58 -14.55
CA LEU A 42 -6.95 -4.39 -13.34
C LEU A 42 -5.50 -4.06 -13.72
N SER A 43 -4.94 -3.05 -13.07
CA SER A 43 -3.52 -2.74 -13.20
C SER A 43 -2.66 -3.83 -12.56
N THR A 44 -1.36 -3.81 -12.84
CA THR A 44 -0.41 -4.75 -12.23
C THR A 44 -0.42 -4.64 -10.70
N GLU A 45 -0.61 -3.45 -10.15
CA GLU A 45 -0.65 -3.17 -8.72
C GLU A 45 -1.93 -3.69 -8.06
N GLU A 46 -3.10 -3.50 -8.72
CA GLU A 46 -4.37 -4.09 -8.28
C GLU A 46 -4.30 -5.63 -8.33
N ARG A 47 -3.68 -6.18 -9.39
CA ARG A 47 -3.46 -7.62 -9.54
C ARG A 47 -2.50 -8.19 -8.50
N LEU A 48 -1.50 -7.42 -8.06
CA LEU A 48 -0.57 -7.86 -7.02
C LEU A 48 -1.29 -8.08 -5.69
N LEU A 49 -2.17 -7.14 -5.30
CA LEU A 49 -2.93 -7.29 -4.06
C LEU A 49 -3.97 -8.42 -4.14
N SER A 50 -4.60 -8.64 -5.30
CA SER A 50 -5.40 -9.85 -5.54
C SER A 50 -4.52 -11.10 -5.42
N ALA A 51 -3.34 -11.12 -6.05
CA ALA A 51 -2.45 -12.27 -6.07
C ALA A 51 -2.03 -12.76 -4.68
N VAL A 52 -1.74 -11.83 -3.76
CA VAL A 52 -1.42 -12.14 -2.36
C VAL A 52 -2.55 -12.89 -1.65
N GLY A 53 -3.81 -12.72 -2.09
CA GLY A 53 -4.95 -13.49 -1.57
C GLY A 53 -4.90 -14.98 -1.86
N PHE A 54 -4.17 -15.40 -2.90
CA PHE A 54 -4.03 -16.79 -3.31
C PHE A 54 -2.71 -17.40 -2.82
N GLY A 55 -2.79 -18.51 -2.08
CA GLY A 55 -1.61 -19.16 -1.50
C GLY A 55 -1.87 -20.49 -0.80
N ALA A 56 -2.40 -21.50 -1.51
CA ALA A 56 -2.50 -22.84 -0.94
C ALA A 56 -1.09 -23.39 -0.63
N GLY A 57 -0.77 -23.59 0.66
CA GLY A 57 0.56 -24.04 1.12
C GLY A 57 1.64 -22.95 1.23
N GLY A 58 1.23 -21.67 1.18
CA GLY A 58 2.10 -20.49 1.26
C GLY A 58 2.07 -19.66 -0.02
N VAL A 59 1.96 -18.33 0.11
CA VAL A 59 1.79 -17.39 -1.02
C VAL A 59 2.93 -17.55 -2.03
N LEU A 60 4.18 -17.48 -1.59
CA LEU A 60 5.31 -17.50 -2.52
C LEU A 60 5.48 -18.85 -3.22
N LYS A 61 5.19 -19.97 -2.55
CA LYS A 61 5.24 -21.30 -3.17
C LYS A 61 4.22 -21.44 -4.30
N ALA A 62 2.99 -20.99 -4.08
CA ALA A 62 1.94 -21.01 -5.09
C ALA A 62 2.34 -20.17 -6.33
N TRP A 63 2.87 -18.97 -6.11
CA TRP A 63 3.28 -18.07 -7.20
C TRP A 63 4.59 -18.48 -7.88
N GLY A 64 5.47 -19.19 -7.19
CA GLY A 64 6.63 -19.87 -7.79
C GLY A 64 6.22 -20.89 -8.84
N ALA A 65 5.18 -21.68 -8.58
CA ALA A 65 4.63 -22.60 -9.57
C ALA A 65 4.02 -21.84 -10.77
N VAL A 66 3.21 -20.81 -10.52
CA VAL A 66 2.57 -20.01 -11.59
C VAL A 66 3.61 -19.37 -12.52
N LYS A 67 4.70 -18.82 -11.97
CA LYS A 67 5.80 -18.24 -12.77
C LYS A 67 6.38 -19.23 -13.79
N ASN A 68 6.44 -20.51 -13.45
CA ASN A 68 7.02 -21.57 -14.26
C ASN A 68 6.02 -22.23 -15.23
N THR A 69 4.76 -21.77 -15.26
CA THR A 69 3.71 -22.28 -16.16
C THR A 69 3.53 -21.40 -17.40
N GLY A 70 2.91 -21.96 -18.45
CA GLY A 70 2.60 -21.27 -19.71
C GLY A 70 1.50 -20.19 -19.62
N VAL A 71 1.53 -19.36 -18.58
CA VAL A 71 0.56 -18.28 -18.35
C VAL A 71 0.91 -17.02 -19.15
N SER A 72 -0.04 -16.08 -19.21
CA SER A 72 0.12 -14.82 -19.91
C SER A 72 1.31 -13.99 -19.38
N PRO A 73 1.95 -13.14 -20.19
CA PRO A 73 3.05 -12.29 -19.74
C PRO A 73 2.70 -11.43 -18.52
N GLY A 74 1.47 -10.90 -18.46
CA GLY A 74 0.98 -10.14 -17.31
C GLY A 74 0.91 -10.97 -16.02
N ALA A 75 0.46 -12.23 -16.11
CA ALA A 75 0.42 -13.13 -14.96
C ALA A 75 1.84 -13.47 -14.46
N LYS A 76 2.81 -13.63 -15.37
CA LYS A 76 4.22 -13.80 -15.00
C LYS A 76 4.77 -12.57 -14.28
N ALA A 77 4.48 -11.37 -14.79
CA ALA A 77 4.92 -10.13 -14.15
C ALA A 77 4.37 -9.99 -12.72
N VAL A 78 3.10 -10.33 -12.51
CA VAL A 78 2.48 -10.36 -11.18
C VAL A 78 3.16 -11.41 -10.28
N ALA A 79 3.36 -12.63 -10.78
CA ALA A 79 4.04 -13.69 -10.03
C ALA A 79 5.44 -13.26 -9.57
N HIS A 80 6.22 -12.63 -10.46
CA HIS A 80 7.53 -12.08 -10.12
C HIS A 80 7.46 -11.04 -9.01
N LYS A 81 6.48 -10.12 -9.04
CA LYS A 81 6.30 -9.10 -8.01
C LYS A 81 5.84 -9.69 -6.67
N VAL A 82 5.00 -10.73 -6.67
CA VAL A 82 4.62 -11.43 -5.43
C VAL A 82 5.85 -12.04 -4.77
N LEU A 83 6.69 -12.72 -5.55
CA LEU A 83 7.93 -13.34 -5.06
C LEU A 83 8.93 -12.35 -4.48
N SER A 84 8.85 -11.06 -4.84
CA SER A 84 9.70 -10.01 -4.28
C SER A 84 9.18 -9.36 -2.99
N LEU A 85 7.98 -9.73 -2.50
CA LEU A 85 7.45 -9.17 -1.24
C LEU A 85 8.15 -9.74 0.00
N GLY A 86 8.75 -10.93 -0.10
CA GLY A 86 9.23 -11.70 1.06
C GLY A 86 8.12 -12.48 1.75
N ASP A 87 8.44 -13.67 2.27
CA ASP A 87 7.45 -14.60 2.81
C ASP A 87 6.65 -13.97 3.96
N GLU A 88 7.34 -13.41 4.96
CA GLU A 88 6.70 -12.87 6.16
C GLU A 88 5.74 -11.72 5.85
N PHE A 89 6.16 -10.81 4.96
CA PHE A 89 5.33 -9.67 4.56
C PHE A 89 4.13 -10.12 3.73
N ALA A 90 4.32 -11.04 2.78
CA ALA A 90 3.24 -11.58 1.96
C ALA A 90 2.19 -12.31 2.80
N GLU A 91 2.61 -13.11 3.79
CA GLU A 91 1.73 -13.79 4.72
C GLU A 91 0.97 -12.81 5.62
N ALA A 92 1.66 -11.80 6.16
CA ALA A 92 1.02 -10.76 6.96
C ALA A 92 -0.03 -9.99 6.14
N LEU A 93 0.33 -9.60 4.91
CA LEU A 93 -0.56 -8.89 4.00
C LEU A 93 -1.76 -9.75 3.59
N GLN A 94 -1.58 -11.06 3.39
CA GLN A 94 -2.66 -12.00 3.14
C GLN A 94 -3.61 -12.10 4.34
N ALA A 95 -3.06 -12.21 5.56
CA ALA A 95 -3.84 -12.36 6.79
C ALA A 95 -4.64 -11.09 7.16
N SER A 96 -4.06 -9.90 6.95
CA SER A 96 -4.72 -8.62 7.22
C SER A 96 -5.44 -8.03 6.00
N ARG A 97 -5.64 -8.83 4.95
CA ARG A 97 -5.98 -8.29 3.64
C ARG A 97 -7.35 -7.62 3.60
N ARG A 98 -7.40 -6.45 2.97
CA ARG A 98 -8.64 -5.80 2.58
C ARG A 98 -8.54 -5.29 1.14
N THR A 99 -9.21 -5.95 0.22
CA THR A 99 -9.14 -5.61 -1.22
C THR A 99 -9.92 -4.34 -1.56
N THR A 100 -10.87 -3.93 -0.72
CA THR A 100 -11.67 -2.73 -0.91
C THR A 100 -12.02 -2.02 0.40
N TYR A 101 -12.09 -0.70 0.35
CA TYR A 101 -12.61 0.14 1.43
C TYR A 101 -13.42 1.29 0.86
N LYS A 102 -14.74 1.28 1.09
CA LYS A 102 -15.66 2.26 0.48
C LYS A 102 -15.48 2.27 -1.05
N THR A 103 -15.07 3.40 -1.62
CA THR A 103 -14.79 3.58 -3.05
C THR A 103 -13.36 3.20 -3.44
N LEU A 104 -12.49 2.93 -2.47
CA LEU A 104 -11.09 2.59 -2.70
C LEU A 104 -10.95 1.10 -3.04
N ARG A 105 -10.18 0.82 -4.10
CA ARG A 105 -9.71 -0.52 -4.42
C ARG A 105 -8.24 -0.61 -4.10
N GLY A 106 -7.86 -1.66 -3.38
CA GLY A 106 -6.49 -1.82 -2.92
C GLY A 106 -5.52 -2.14 -4.05
N ALA A 107 -4.27 -1.72 -3.86
CA ALA A 107 -3.18 -1.94 -4.79
C ALA A 107 -1.86 -2.05 -4.03
N ALA A 108 -0.92 -2.82 -4.57
CA ALA A 108 0.38 -3.03 -3.96
C ALA A 108 1.51 -2.99 -4.98
N VAL A 109 2.69 -2.58 -4.52
CA VAL A 109 3.98 -2.80 -5.18
C VAL A 109 4.97 -3.43 -4.21
N PRO A 110 6.05 -4.06 -4.71
CA PRO A 110 7.18 -4.44 -3.87
C PRO A 110 7.76 -3.23 -3.14
N LEU A 111 8.20 -3.43 -1.90
CA LEU A 111 8.74 -2.38 -1.04
C LEU A 111 10.16 -2.00 -1.46
N ALA A 112 10.54 -0.74 -1.24
CA ALA A 112 11.82 -0.23 -1.71
C ALA A 112 13.00 -0.67 -0.83
N ASN A 113 12.75 -0.92 0.46
CA ASN A 113 13.79 -1.30 1.43
C ASN A 113 13.23 -2.16 2.58
N GLU A 114 14.16 -2.75 3.35
CA GLU A 114 13.82 -3.61 4.50
C GLU A 114 13.12 -2.86 5.64
N PHE A 115 13.39 -1.57 5.81
CA PHE A 115 12.77 -0.80 6.88
C PHE A 115 11.29 -0.50 6.59
N GLU A 116 10.92 -0.24 5.33
CA GLU A 116 9.52 -0.22 4.89
C GLU A 116 8.82 -1.55 5.16
N ALA A 117 9.49 -2.69 4.90
CA ALA A 117 8.93 -4.01 5.21
C ALA A 117 8.67 -4.18 6.71
N LYS A 118 9.64 -3.78 7.55
CA LYS A 118 9.48 -3.76 9.01
C LYS A 118 8.33 -2.85 9.45
N ALA A 119 8.21 -1.66 8.87
CA ALA A 119 7.15 -0.71 9.18
C ALA A 119 5.76 -1.27 8.79
N GLY A 120 5.62 -1.83 7.59
CA GLY A 120 4.37 -2.45 7.17
C GLY A 120 4.01 -3.69 8.02
N LEU A 121 4.98 -4.50 8.43
CA LEU A 121 4.76 -5.59 9.40
C LEU A 121 4.28 -5.07 10.75
N TYR A 122 4.89 -4.00 11.29
CA TYR A 122 4.42 -3.34 12.50
C TYR A 122 2.97 -2.84 12.36
N LEU A 123 2.62 -2.25 11.23
CA LEU A 123 1.26 -1.80 10.95
C LEU A 123 0.26 -2.97 10.94
N MET A 124 0.62 -4.09 10.32
CA MET A 124 -0.27 -5.26 10.18
C MET A 124 -0.36 -6.11 11.44
N LYS A 125 0.79 -6.47 12.04
CA LYS A 125 0.86 -7.42 13.16
C LYS A 125 0.62 -6.74 14.51
N ASP A 126 1.28 -5.61 14.75
CA ASP A 126 1.26 -4.97 16.07
C ASP A 126 0.09 -4.01 16.20
N GLN A 127 -0.16 -3.21 15.15
CA GLN A 127 -1.29 -2.27 15.11
C GLN A 127 -2.58 -2.92 14.58
N GLY A 128 -2.52 -4.14 14.03
CA GLY A 128 -3.66 -4.88 13.48
C GLY A 128 -4.40 -4.14 12.36
N ARG A 129 -3.67 -3.43 11.51
CA ARG A 129 -4.24 -2.69 10.38
C ARG A 129 -4.32 -3.57 9.14
N ALA A 130 -5.29 -3.26 8.29
CA ALA A 130 -5.39 -3.84 6.96
C ALA A 130 -4.76 -2.87 5.95
N LEU A 131 -3.65 -3.24 5.31
CA LEU A 131 -3.07 -2.41 4.25
C LEU A 131 -3.95 -2.50 2.99
N ILE A 132 -4.30 -1.34 2.44
CA ILE A 132 -5.05 -1.24 1.18
C ILE A 132 -4.20 -0.58 0.09
N GLY A 133 -3.22 0.25 0.45
CA GLY A 133 -2.17 0.74 -0.44
C GLY A 133 -0.79 0.39 0.13
N VAL A 134 0.07 -0.22 -0.69
CA VAL A 134 1.41 -0.69 -0.30
C VAL A 134 2.45 -0.15 -1.28
N GLY A 135 3.41 0.61 -0.76
CA GLY A 135 4.39 1.41 -1.50
C GLY A 135 3.77 2.66 -2.15
N ASP A 136 4.60 3.67 -2.44
CA ASP A 136 4.19 4.93 -3.09
C ASP A 136 3.29 4.67 -4.31
N ASP A 137 3.76 3.87 -5.28
CA ASP A 137 3.00 3.53 -6.48
C ASP A 137 1.68 2.77 -6.19
N GLY A 138 1.65 1.97 -5.13
CA GLY A 138 0.42 1.31 -4.67
C GLY A 138 -0.58 2.33 -4.15
N VAL A 139 -0.16 3.21 -3.23
CA VAL A 139 -1.03 4.24 -2.66
C VAL A 139 -1.49 5.24 -3.73
N ARG A 140 -0.62 5.65 -4.64
CA ARG A 140 -0.97 6.48 -5.81
C ARG A 140 -2.08 5.84 -6.61
N LYS A 141 -1.97 4.53 -6.87
CA LYS A 141 -2.99 3.79 -7.62
C LYS A 141 -4.33 3.75 -6.88
N VAL A 142 -4.31 3.52 -5.56
CA VAL A 142 -5.52 3.49 -4.72
C VAL A 142 -6.22 4.84 -4.70
N LEU A 143 -5.46 5.93 -4.57
CA LEU A 143 -5.98 7.30 -4.43
C LEU A 143 -6.19 8.02 -5.77
N GLY A 144 -5.79 7.42 -6.90
CA GLY A 144 -5.86 8.06 -8.21
C GLY A 144 -4.90 9.24 -8.37
N ILE A 145 -3.73 9.19 -7.74
CA ILE A 145 -2.66 10.19 -7.91
C ILE A 145 -1.93 9.88 -9.23
N PRO A 146 -1.92 10.79 -10.21
CA PRO A 146 -1.31 10.54 -11.51
C PRO A 146 0.21 10.44 -11.39
N LYS A 147 0.83 9.57 -12.21
CA LYS A 147 2.27 9.34 -12.14
C LYS A 147 3.10 10.53 -12.60
N ASP A 148 2.56 11.26 -13.56
CA ASP A 148 3.20 12.35 -14.28
C ASP A 148 2.75 13.72 -13.77
N ALA A 149 2.26 13.80 -12.53
CA ALA A 149 1.94 15.09 -11.93
C ALA A 149 3.23 15.93 -11.79
N PRO A 150 3.14 17.27 -11.86
CA PRO A 150 4.28 18.15 -11.64
C PRO A 150 5.03 17.82 -10.35
N ASN A 151 6.35 18.05 -10.35
CA ASN A 151 7.27 17.71 -9.25
C ASN A 151 6.67 18.05 -7.87
N GLY A 152 6.65 17.05 -6.98
CA GLY A 152 6.12 17.17 -5.62
C GLY A 152 4.63 16.82 -5.46
N LEU A 153 3.83 16.83 -6.53
CA LEU A 153 2.39 16.47 -6.48
C LEU A 153 2.10 15.01 -6.84
N ALA A 154 3.11 14.31 -7.35
CA ALA A 154 2.97 12.94 -7.83
C ALA A 154 3.22 11.91 -6.74
N GLN A 155 3.78 12.31 -5.59
CA GLN A 155 4.25 11.41 -4.54
C GLN A 155 3.13 11.13 -3.53
N ALA A 156 3.00 9.88 -3.12
CA ALA A 156 2.09 9.41 -2.09
C ALA A 156 2.89 8.84 -0.91
N PRO A 157 2.23 8.61 0.24
CA PRO A 157 2.89 7.94 1.33
C PRO A 157 3.09 6.44 1.02
N ASP A 158 3.99 5.78 1.73
CA ASP A 158 4.27 4.35 1.54
C ASP A 158 3.07 3.46 1.84
N PHE A 159 2.25 3.82 2.83
CA PHE A 159 1.11 3.00 3.21
C PHE A 159 -0.18 3.81 3.35
N LEU A 160 -1.24 3.21 2.81
CA LEU A 160 -2.62 3.54 3.14
C LEU A 160 -3.25 2.30 3.77
N SER A 161 -3.79 2.46 4.97
CA SER A 161 -4.30 1.33 5.75
C SER A 161 -5.64 1.64 6.40
N VAL A 162 -6.37 0.60 6.74
CA VAL A 162 -7.58 0.67 7.55
C VAL A 162 -7.23 0.24 8.98
N THR A 163 -7.53 1.09 9.94
CA THR A 163 -7.26 0.85 11.36
C THR A 163 -8.20 -0.20 11.95
N LYS A 164 -7.90 -0.69 13.16
CA LYS A 164 -8.83 -1.52 13.94
C LYS A 164 -10.19 -0.83 14.20
N GLY A 165 -10.18 0.51 14.29
CA GLY A 165 -11.39 1.33 14.46
C GLY A 165 -12.23 1.45 13.18
N GLY A 166 -11.69 1.01 12.04
CA GLY A 166 -12.37 1.05 10.75
C GLY A 166 -12.20 2.35 9.97
N GLY A 167 -11.43 3.33 10.47
CA GLY A 167 -11.00 4.50 9.71
C GLY A 167 -9.71 4.26 8.92
N LEU A 168 -9.28 5.29 8.21
CA LEU A 168 -8.10 5.31 7.34
C LEU A 168 -6.88 5.86 8.09
N ALA A 169 -5.72 5.36 7.74
CA ALA A 169 -4.44 5.85 8.21
C ALA A 169 -3.46 6.00 7.05
N LEU A 170 -2.82 7.17 6.98
CA LEU A 170 -1.71 7.46 6.06
C LEU A 170 -0.39 7.31 6.81
N SER A 171 0.55 6.55 6.27
CA SER A 171 1.84 6.29 6.93
C SER A 171 2.97 6.41 5.93
N GLU A 172 3.85 7.37 6.16
CA GLU A 172 5.11 7.51 5.42
C GLU A 172 6.26 6.93 6.23
N VAL A 173 7.17 6.21 5.59
CA VAL A 173 8.33 5.61 6.23
C VAL A 173 9.59 6.33 5.80
N LYS A 174 10.48 6.63 6.76
CA LYS A 174 11.81 7.17 6.45
C LYS A 174 12.87 6.33 7.12
N SER A 175 13.79 5.77 6.33
CA SER A 175 14.90 4.95 6.85
C SER A 175 16.05 5.83 7.37
N VAL A 176 16.96 5.25 8.19
CA VAL A 176 18.17 5.96 8.65
C VAL A 176 18.99 6.49 7.47
N LEU A 177 19.06 5.72 6.38
CA LEU A 177 19.82 6.09 5.19
C LEU A 177 19.27 7.34 4.50
N ASP A 178 17.94 7.53 4.54
CA ASP A 178 17.27 8.71 3.97
C ASP A 178 17.54 9.96 4.80
N ILE A 179 17.57 9.77 6.13
CA ILE A 179 17.77 10.80 7.15
C ILE A 179 19.24 11.26 7.19
N GLU A 180 20.19 10.33 7.27
CA GLU A 180 21.62 10.62 7.44
C GLU A 180 22.30 11.11 6.15
N LYS A 181 21.84 10.68 4.97
CA LYS A 181 22.39 11.14 3.69
C LYS A 181 21.78 12.47 3.22
N GLY A 182 20.84 13.05 3.97
CA GLY A 182 20.15 14.30 3.61
C GLY A 182 19.43 14.26 2.27
N LYS A 183 19.13 13.06 1.73
CA LYS A 183 18.60 12.88 0.38
C LYS A 183 17.08 13.00 0.31
N ILE A 184 16.37 12.65 1.38
CA ILE A 184 14.90 12.69 1.42
C ILE A 184 14.48 13.13 2.82
N GLY A 185 13.98 14.36 2.92
CA GLY A 185 13.74 15.06 4.18
C GLY A 185 12.31 14.95 4.71
N MET A 186 12.12 15.33 5.98
CA MET A 186 10.81 15.41 6.64
C MET A 186 9.80 16.28 5.88
N ALA A 187 10.27 17.31 5.15
CA ALA A 187 9.43 18.11 4.26
C ALA A 187 8.73 17.27 3.19
N THR A 188 9.48 16.40 2.50
CA THR A 188 8.91 15.50 1.49
C THR A 188 7.89 14.53 2.09
N ALA A 189 8.17 14.02 3.31
CA ALA A 189 7.21 13.17 4.02
C ALA A 189 5.90 13.90 4.32
N VAL A 190 5.99 15.17 4.72
CA VAL A 190 4.83 16.02 4.97
C VAL A 190 4.05 16.25 3.67
N ASP A 191 4.74 16.56 2.56
CA ASP A 191 4.12 16.76 1.25
C ASP A 191 3.39 15.50 0.77
N GLN A 192 4.00 14.32 0.90
CA GLN A 192 3.39 13.03 0.57
C GLN A 192 2.08 12.81 1.35
N LEU A 193 2.11 13.03 2.67
CA LEU A 193 0.93 12.89 3.52
C LEU A 193 -0.15 13.93 3.17
N GLN A 194 0.24 15.18 2.89
CA GLN A 194 -0.68 16.24 2.47
C GLN A 194 -1.35 15.93 1.13
N ASN A 195 -0.58 15.46 0.14
CA ASN A 195 -1.10 15.05 -1.17
C ASN A 195 -2.15 13.94 -1.04
N ALA A 196 -1.84 12.91 -0.24
CA ALA A 196 -2.77 11.82 -0.01
C ALA A 196 -4.03 12.27 0.75
N ALA A 197 -3.88 13.13 1.77
CA ALA A 197 -5.02 13.69 2.49
C ALA A 197 -5.92 14.54 1.58
N LYS A 198 -5.33 15.34 0.69
CA LYS A 198 -6.05 16.09 -0.34
C LYS A 198 -6.84 15.18 -1.26
N LYS A 199 -6.25 14.07 -1.73
CA LYS A 199 -6.99 13.07 -2.52
C LYS A 199 -8.10 12.39 -1.75
N LEU A 200 -7.88 12.05 -0.48
CA LEU A 200 -8.97 11.53 0.36
C LEU A 200 -10.13 12.52 0.44
N LYS A 201 -9.87 13.82 0.51
CA LYS A 201 -10.91 14.85 0.48
C LYS A 201 -11.65 14.91 -0.87
N GLU A 202 -10.92 14.93 -1.98
CA GLU A 202 -11.52 14.90 -3.33
C GLU A 202 -12.42 13.66 -3.52
N LEU A 203 -12.08 12.56 -2.87
CA LEU A 203 -12.86 11.31 -2.87
C LEU A 203 -13.98 11.27 -1.82
N ASN A 204 -14.23 12.35 -1.08
CA ASN A 204 -15.18 12.43 0.04
C ASN A 204 -14.88 11.44 1.19
N LEU A 205 -13.61 11.13 1.40
CA LEU A 205 -13.12 10.19 2.43
C LEU A 205 -12.36 10.87 3.58
N ALA A 206 -12.20 12.20 3.56
CA ALA A 206 -11.49 12.95 4.60
C ALA A 206 -12.04 12.68 6.01
N GLY A 207 -13.36 12.55 6.17
CA GLY A 207 -14.00 12.25 7.47
C GLY A 207 -13.71 10.84 8.01
N TYR A 208 -13.13 9.96 7.21
CA TYR A 208 -12.68 8.63 7.64
C TYR A 208 -11.20 8.60 8.02
N LEU A 209 -10.43 9.67 7.77
CA LEU A 209 -9.02 9.70 8.10
C LEU A 209 -8.85 9.88 9.62
N GLU A 210 -8.30 8.86 10.28
CA GLU A 210 -8.08 8.83 11.73
C GLU A 210 -6.67 9.25 12.14
N ARG A 211 -5.65 8.92 11.33
CA ARG A 211 -4.27 9.34 11.59
C ARG A 211 -3.45 9.57 10.32
N ALA A 212 -2.51 10.50 10.41
CA ALA A 212 -1.37 10.62 9.51
C ALA A 212 -0.10 10.51 10.34
N GLU A 213 0.86 9.74 9.86
CA GLU A 213 2.07 9.47 10.62
C GLU A 213 3.30 9.30 9.76
N ILE A 214 4.44 9.60 10.39
CA ILE A 214 5.76 9.29 9.86
C ILE A 214 6.37 8.22 10.77
N ILE A 215 6.78 7.10 10.18
CA ILE A 215 7.42 5.98 10.85
C ILE A 215 8.92 6.09 10.62
N ILE A 216 9.68 6.16 11.71
CA ILE A 216 11.15 6.28 11.68
C ILE A 216 11.80 5.26 12.60
N PRO A 217 13.09 4.94 12.38
CA PRO A 217 13.86 4.11 13.29
C PRO A 217 13.95 4.75 14.68
N LYS A 218 13.86 3.92 15.72
CA LYS A 218 14.08 4.38 17.09
C LYS A 218 15.44 5.06 17.25
N GLY A 219 15.43 6.28 17.77
CA GLY A 219 16.65 7.07 17.99
C GLY A 219 17.16 7.82 16.76
N ALA A 220 16.46 7.76 15.61
CA ALA A 220 16.81 8.56 14.45
C ALA A 220 16.78 10.07 14.76
N LYS A 221 17.82 10.78 14.34
CA LYS A 221 17.93 12.25 14.49
C LYS A 221 17.21 12.93 13.34
N LEU A 222 16.25 13.79 13.64
CA LEU A 222 15.55 14.55 12.60
C LEU A 222 16.46 15.68 12.06
N PRO A 223 16.41 15.97 10.75
CA PRO A 223 17.23 17.01 10.14
C PRO A 223 16.68 18.42 10.40
N GLY A 224 17.59 19.40 10.48
CA GLY A 224 17.25 20.83 10.42
C GLY A 224 16.38 21.31 11.58
N THR A 225 15.28 22.00 11.24
CA THR A 225 14.32 22.60 12.18
C THR A 225 13.31 21.61 12.73
N TYR A 226 13.31 20.35 12.28
CA TYR A 226 12.32 19.37 12.70
C TYR A 226 12.66 18.76 14.07
N GLY A 227 11.63 18.58 14.89
CA GLY A 227 11.72 17.92 16.19
C GLY A 227 10.52 17.02 16.45
N ILE A 228 10.55 16.34 17.59
CA ILE A 228 9.43 15.54 18.09
C ILE A 228 9.05 16.08 19.47
N LYS A 229 7.78 16.42 19.66
CA LYS A 229 7.23 16.82 20.96
C LYS A 229 5.93 16.08 21.20
N ASP A 230 5.82 15.41 22.34
CA ASP A 230 4.66 14.62 22.75
C ASP A 230 4.21 13.58 21.70
N GLY A 231 5.18 13.04 20.93
CA GLY A 231 4.93 12.08 19.86
C GLY A 231 4.43 12.68 18.54
N TYR A 232 4.44 14.00 18.41
CA TYR A 232 4.05 14.71 17.18
C TYR A 232 5.22 15.44 16.56
N LEU A 233 5.17 15.59 15.23
CA LEU A 233 6.15 16.35 14.48
C LEU A 233 5.99 17.84 14.79
N ILE A 234 7.12 18.49 15.10
CA ILE A 234 7.20 19.94 15.29
C ILE A 234 8.24 20.54 14.35
N ILE A 235 8.06 21.82 14.02
CA ILE A 235 9.06 22.68 13.41
C ILE A 235 9.50 23.72 14.43
N VAL A 236 10.81 23.93 14.55
CA VAL A 236 11.46 24.90 15.42
C VAL A 236 12.12 25.96 14.54
N GLU A 237 11.49 27.12 14.44
CA GLU A 237 11.98 28.27 13.66
C GLU A 237 12.15 29.45 14.61
N GLU A 238 13.35 30.04 14.65
CA GLU A 238 13.66 31.23 15.47
C GLU A 238 13.28 31.09 16.96
N GLY A 239 13.35 29.87 17.51
CA GLY A 239 12.98 29.57 18.90
C GLY A 239 11.47 29.35 19.12
N VAL A 240 10.65 29.49 18.10
CA VAL A 240 9.21 29.20 18.14
C VAL A 240 8.97 27.75 17.69
N THR A 241 8.16 27.02 18.46
CA THR A 241 7.80 25.63 18.15
C THR A 241 6.36 25.55 17.65
N THR A 242 6.17 24.95 16.47
CA THR A 242 4.84 24.74 15.87
C THR A 242 4.63 23.26 15.56
N THR A 243 3.51 22.68 15.99
CA THR A 243 3.14 21.31 15.64
C THR A 243 2.65 21.25 14.19
N VAL A 244 3.22 20.33 13.41
CA VAL A 244 2.93 20.20 11.98
C VAL A 244 1.56 19.56 11.79
N GLN A 245 0.74 20.24 10.98
CA GLN A 245 -0.61 19.81 10.63
C GLN A 245 -0.68 19.34 9.17
N ILE A 246 -1.62 18.43 8.90
CA ILE A 246 -2.04 18.11 7.53
C ILE A 246 -2.96 19.25 7.06
N GLY A 247 -2.47 20.08 6.14
CA GLY A 247 -3.19 21.22 5.58
C GLY A 247 -4.31 20.83 4.61
N GLU A 248 -5.32 21.70 4.51
CA GLU A 248 -6.50 21.64 3.61
C GLU A 248 -7.72 20.78 4.01
N GLY A 249 -8.34 21.11 5.15
CA GLY A 249 -9.73 20.71 5.46
C GLY A 249 -9.85 19.69 6.59
N LEU A 250 -8.73 19.25 7.15
CA LEU A 250 -8.66 18.43 8.35
C LEU A 250 -8.17 19.29 9.51
N LYS A 251 -9.08 20.10 10.07
CA LYS A 251 -8.74 20.94 11.22
C LYS A 251 -8.23 20.07 12.37
N ASN A 252 -7.15 20.52 13.02
CA ASN A 252 -6.55 19.87 14.20
C ASN A 252 -6.00 18.45 13.93
N PHE A 253 -5.59 18.17 12.70
CA PHE A 253 -5.03 16.88 12.33
C PHE A 253 -3.50 16.94 12.25
N PHE A 254 -2.84 16.45 13.29
CA PHE A 254 -1.39 16.55 13.47
C PHE A 254 -0.66 15.31 13.00
N ILE A 255 0.57 15.49 12.51
CA ILE A 255 1.41 14.37 12.07
C ILE A 255 2.04 13.70 13.30
N LYS A 256 1.68 12.44 13.53
CA LYS A 256 2.28 11.63 14.59
C LYS A 256 3.62 11.08 14.13
N VAL A 257 4.61 11.05 15.01
CA VAL A 257 5.88 10.36 14.77
C VAL A 257 5.88 9.06 15.54
N VAL A 258 6.09 7.95 14.82
CA VAL A 258 6.15 6.61 15.38
C VAL A 258 7.58 6.09 15.24
N GLN A 259 8.16 5.67 16.36
CA GLN A 259 9.52 5.15 16.42
C GLN A 259 9.48 3.64 16.63
N ILE A 260 10.09 2.87 15.73
CA ILE A 260 10.13 1.40 15.76
C ILE A 260 11.52 0.81 15.54
#